data_AF-A0A820IYB8-F1
#
_entry.id   AF-A0A820IYB8-F1
#
_cell.length_a   1.000
_cell.length_b   1.000
_cell.length_c   1.000
_cell.angle_alpha   90.00
_cell.angle_beta   90.00
_cell.angle_gamma   90.00
#
_symmetry.space_group_name_H-M   'P 1'
#
loop_
_entity.id
_entity.type
_entity.pdbx_description
1 polymer ?
#
loop_
_entity_poly.entity_id
_entity_poly.type
_entity_poly.pdbx_seq_one_letter_code
_entity_poly.pdbx_strand_id
1 'polypeptide(L)'
;SEVPELITTLTEKKYDQQIIHSLDKKYEETLSNLQSLKIETTKTIENLDGQVQEEEKLRQHARSILSIIQRTKVQLIELRPTINNEANQKLQKINDDLTTNFQLFEQSLNNYKHIYGNISDDLDKMITRVTEDMTELRSRLDEKQIEIQVYNTTRDEYENIIENITKIIQTIEIKSQQTHGSDLQQNLNLLKDLTNELQTHRSLIDRLQLLSSGLSSQITDTNERERVRRRLNEITRRWTEL
;
A
#
# COMPACT_ATOMS: atom_id res chain seq x y z
N SER A 1 -4.70 10.93 54.94
CA SER A 1 -4.57 9.82 53.97
C SER A 1 -4.50 10.33 52.53
N GLU A 2 -3.84 11.46 52.27
CA GLU A 2 -3.99 12.22 51.00
C GLU A 2 -2.90 11.91 49.96
N VAL A 3 -1.79 11.30 50.37
CA VAL A 3 -0.62 11.03 49.51
C VAL A 3 -0.90 10.05 48.37
N PRO A 4 -1.65 8.94 48.56
CA PRO A 4 -1.93 8.00 47.47
C PRO A 4 -2.82 8.62 46.38
N GLU A 5 -3.79 9.44 46.80
CA GLU A 5 -4.73 10.11 45.90
C GLU A 5 -3.99 11.14 45.02
N LEU A 6 -3.06 11.90 45.63
CA LEU A 6 -2.18 12.84 44.91
C LEU A 6 -1.28 12.14 43.88
N ILE A 7 -0.75 10.96 44.19
CA ILE A 7 0.09 10.17 43.27
C ILE A 7 -0.72 9.68 42.07
N THR A 8 -1.95 9.20 42.28
CA THR A 8 -2.84 8.76 41.20
C THR A 8 -3.16 9.92 40.27
N THR A 9 -3.57 11.08 40.82
CA THR A 9 -3.88 12.28 40.01
C THR A 9 -2.66 12.77 39.21
N LEU A 10 -1.45 12.73 39.78
CA LEU A 10 -0.23 13.09 39.06
C LEU A 10 0.12 12.10 37.95
N THR A 11 -0.17 10.81 38.15
CA THR A 11 0.09 9.75 37.17
C THR A 11 -0.88 9.82 35.99
N GLU A 12 -2.17 10.05 36.26
CA GLU A 12 -3.21 10.30 35.25
C GLU A 12 -2.87 11.55 34.43
N LYS A 13 -2.51 12.66 35.10
CA LYS A 13 -2.14 13.90 34.42
C LYS A 13 -0.91 13.75 33.52
N LYS A 14 0.05 12.90 33.90
CA LYS A 14 1.21 12.57 33.06
C LYS A 14 0.81 11.73 31.85
N TYR A 15 -0.13 10.80 32.00
CA TYR A 15 -0.64 9.99 30.91
C TYR A 15 -1.43 10.83 29.90
N ASP A 16 -2.29 11.73 30.40
CA ASP A 16 -3.02 12.69 29.58
C ASP A 16 -2.07 13.59 28.79
N GLN A 17 -1.00 14.09 29.42
CA GLN A 17 0.04 14.87 28.73
C GLN A 17 0.74 14.07 27.61
N GLN A 18 0.98 12.78 27.81
CA GLN A 18 1.56 11.93 26.76
C GLN A 18 0.60 11.69 25.60
N ILE A 19 -0.70 11.52 25.89
CA ILE A 19 -1.74 11.39 24.86
C ILE A 19 -1.83 12.68 24.05
N ILE A 20 -1.90 13.84 24.72
CA ILE A 20 -1.95 15.15 24.06
C ILE A 20 -0.72 15.33 23.16
N HIS A 21 0.48 15.04 23.65
CA HIS A 21 1.70 15.18 22.86
C HIS A 21 1.73 14.25 21.63
N SER A 22 1.22 13.02 21.76
CA SER A 22 1.09 12.07 20.65
C SER A 22 0.07 12.52 19.60
N LEU A 23 -1.05 13.09 20.05
CA LEU A 23 -2.08 13.66 19.19
C LEU A 23 -1.56 14.90 18.45
N ASP A 24 -0.86 15.80 19.13
CA ASP A 24 -0.24 16.98 18.53
C ASP A 24 0.77 16.59 17.45
N LYS A 25 1.61 15.58 17.74
CA LYS A 25 2.57 15.08 16.75
C LYS A 25 1.87 14.51 15.51
N LYS A 26 0.82 13.71 15.69
CA LYS A 26 0.03 13.18 14.56
C LYS A 26 -0.69 14.28 13.78
N TYR A 27 -1.16 15.31 14.47
CA TYR A 27 -1.79 16.48 13.85
C TYR A 27 -0.78 17.21 12.96
N GLU A 28 0.43 17.48 13.46
CA GLU A 28 1.50 18.12 12.69
C GLU A 28 1.96 17.28 11.48
N GLU A 29 2.11 15.96 11.66
CA GLU A 29 2.42 15.04 10.55
C GLU A 29 1.32 15.06 9.47
N THR A 30 0.05 15.04 9.88
CA THR A 30 -1.09 15.11 8.97
C THR A 30 -1.14 16.44 8.23
N LEU A 31 -0.88 17.54 8.94
CA LEU A 31 -0.83 18.88 8.36
C LEU A 31 0.29 19.00 7.32
N SER A 32 1.47 18.49 7.62
CA SER A 32 2.61 18.45 6.70
C SER A 32 2.32 17.62 5.44
N ASN A 33 1.69 16.45 5.60
CA ASN A 33 1.29 15.60 4.48
C ASN A 33 0.24 16.29 3.59
N LEU A 34 -0.75 16.96 4.19
CA LEU A 34 -1.76 17.72 3.44
C LEU A 34 -1.15 18.90 2.68
N GLN A 35 -0.17 19.60 3.27
CA GLN A 35 0.55 20.68 2.58
C GLN A 35 1.36 20.15 1.40
N SER A 36 2.04 19.01 1.56
CA SER A 36 2.80 18.36 0.49
C SER A 36 1.89 17.94 -0.67
N LEU A 37 0.76 17.29 -0.35
CA LEU A 37 -0.24 16.88 -1.35
C LEU A 37 -0.84 18.09 -2.08
N LYS A 38 -1.11 19.20 -1.37
CA LYS A 38 -1.59 20.44 -1.97
C LYS A 38 -0.59 21.00 -3.00
N ILE A 39 0.70 21.01 -2.66
CA ILE A 39 1.76 21.49 -3.57
C ILE A 39 1.84 20.61 -4.82
N GLU A 40 1.84 19.29 -4.66
CA GLU A 40 1.91 18.34 -5.77
C GLU A 40 0.69 18.43 -6.69
N THR A 41 -0.50 18.53 -6.09
CA THR A 41 -1.76 18.72 -6.84
C THR A 41 -1.74 20.03 -7.62
N THR A 42 -1.24 21.11 -7.02
CA THR A 42 -1.13 22.42 -7.69
C THR A 42 -0.20 22.35 -8.89
N LYS A 43 0.99 21.73 -8.75
CA LYS A 43 1.92 21.53 -9.87
C LYS A 43 1.32 20.70 -11.00
N THR A 44 0.56 19.66 -10.64
CA THR A 44 -0.11 18.80 -11.63
C THR A 44 -1.16 19.59 -12.41
N ILE A 45 -1.95 20.42 -11.74
CA ILE A 45 -2.95 21.30 -12.38
C ILE A 45 -2.27 22.29 -13.32
N GLU A 46 -1.18 22.93 -12.90
CA GLU A 46 -0.43 23.89 -13.74
C GLU A 46 0.15 23.22 -15.00
N ASN A 47 0.69 22.01 -14.89
CA ASN A 47 1.18 21.25 -16.04
C ASN A 47 0.06 20.88 -17.02
N LEU A 48 -1.10 20.45 -16.52
CA LEU A 48 -2.25 20.12 -17.36
C LEU A 48 -2.80 21.35 -18.07
N ASP A 49 -2.85 22.51 -17.40
CA ASP A 49 -3.29 23.76 -18.02
C ASP A 49 -2.36 24.20 -19.16
N GLY A 50 -1.04 24.03 -18.98
CA GLY A 50 -0.04 24.23 -20.03
C GLY A 50 -0.28 23.35 -21.27
N GLN A 51 -0.58 22.06 -21.07
CA GLN A 51 -0.88 21.13 -22.15
C GLN A 51 -2.17 21.49 -22.89
N VAL A 52 -3.23 21.88 -22.17
CA VAL A 52 -4.49 22.31 -22.78
C VAL A 52 -4.30 23.55 -23.65
N GLN A 53 -3.50 24.52 -23.20
CA GLN A 53 -3.18 25.71 -23.98
C GLN A 53 -2.40 25.41 -25.26
N GLU A 54 -1.47 24.45 -25.21
CA GLU A 54 -0.72 24.01 -26.39
C GLU A 54 -1.61 23.29 -27.41
N GLU A 55 -2.51 22.42 -26.94
CA GLU A 55 -3.48 21.74 -27.80
C GLU A 55 -4.42 22.73 -28.49
N GLU A 56 -4.89 23.76 -27.78
CA GLU A 56 -5.76 24.79 -28.37
C GLU A 56 -5.01 25.61 -29.44
N LYS A 57 -3.72 25.90 -29.26
CA LYS A 57 -2.89 26.53 -30.31
C LYS A 57 -2.81 25.67 -31.56
N LEU A 58 -2.60 24.36 -31.41
CA LEU A 58 -2.58 23.41 -32.53
C LEU A 58 -3.94 23.35 -33.25
N ARG A 59 -5.04 23.34 -32.50
CA ARG A 59 -6.40 23.38 -33.08
C ARG A 59 -6.66 24.67 -33.86
N GLN A 60 -6.23 25.82 -33.34
CA GLN A 60 -6.34 27.10 -34.07
C GLN A 60 -5.50 27.10 -35.36
N HIS A 61 -4.29 26.55 -35.31
CA HIS A 61 -3.46 26.41 -36.50
C HIS A 61 -4.10 25.52 -37.57
N ALA A 62 -4.65 24.36 -37.17
CA ALA A 62 -5.36 23.46 -38.07
C ALA A 62 -6.59 24.12 -38.71
N ARG A 63 -7.37 24.90 -37.94
CA ARG A 63 -8.51 25.68 -38.47
C ARG A 63 -8.07 26.71 -39.51
N SER A 64 -6.93 27.39 -39.28
CA SER A 64 -6.36 28.34 -40.23
C SER A 64 -5.96 27.66 -41.54
N ILE A 65 -5.28 26.52 -41.47
CA ILE A 65 -4.90 25.72 -42.65
C ILE A 65 -6.15 25.28 -43.43
N LEU A 66 -7.18 24.79 -42.75
CA LEU A 66 -8.43 24.39 -43.40
C LEU A 66 -9.11 25.55 -44.13
N SER A 67 -9.11 26.75 -43.55
CA SER A 67 -9.63 27.96 -44.20
C SER A 67 -8.84 28.32 -45.47
N ILE A 68 -7.51 28.16 -45.44
CA ILE A 68 -6.66 28.37 -46.61
C ILE A 68 -7.00 27.34 -47.69
N ILE A 69 -7.08 26.06 -47.35
CA ILE A 69 -7.43 24.98 -48.28
C ILE A 69 -8.79 25.22 -48.94
N GLN A 70 -9.80 25.63 -48.16
CA GLN A 70 -11.13 25.93 -48.67
C GLN A 70 -11.12 27.12 -49.64
N ARG A 71 -10.39 28.19 -49.32
CA ARG A 71 -10.22 29.34 -50.22
C ARG A 71 -9.53 28.95 -51.51
N THR A 72 -8.43 28.19 -51.43
CA THR A 72 -7.71 27.69 -52.61
C THR A 72 -8.60 26.79 -53.47
N LYS A 73 -9.44 25.95 -52.86
CA LYS A 73 -10.42 25.12 -53.57
C LYS A 73 -11.43 25.96 -54.36
N VAL A 74 -11.97 27.03 -53.77
CA VAL A 74 -12.90 27.93 -54.46
C VAL A 74 -12.22 28.64 -55.63
N GLN A 75 -11.01 29.17 -55.43
CA GLN A 75 -10.23 29.81 -56.49
C GLN A 75 -9.94 28.86 -57.66
N LEU A 76 -9.63 27.58 -57.38
CA LEU A 76 -9.43 26.57 -58.41
C LEU A 76 -10.71 26.26 -59.21
N ILE A 77 -11.88 26.27 -58.55
CA ILE A 77 -13.18 26.09 -59.22
C ILE A 77 -13.49 27.29 -60.12
N GLU A 78 -13.18 28.50 -59.67
CA GLU A 78 -13.39 29.75 -60.44
C GLU A 78 -12.44 29.90 -61.62
N LEU A 79 -11.23 29.33 -61.55
CA LEU A 79 -10.27 29.31 -62.66
C LEU A 79 -10.62 28.30 -63.77
N ARG A 80 -11.56 27.39 -63.52
CA ARG A 80 -11.97 26.30 -64.44
C ARG A 80 -12.45 26.76 -65.83
N PRO A 81 -13.15 27.90 -66.01
CA PRO A 81 -13.58 28.38 -67.33
C PRO A 81 -12.46 29.05 -68.15
N THR A 82 -11.42 29.56 -67.50
CA THR A 82 -10.29 30.29 -68.12
C THR A 82 -9.22 29.34 -68.66
N ILE A 83 -9.21 28.10 -68.16
CA ILE A 83 -8.29 27.01 -68.50
C ILE A 83 -8.88 26.20 -69.65
N ASN A 84 -8.92 26.75 -70.86
CA ASN A 84 -9.23 25.92 -72.04
C ASN A 84 -8.32 26.16 -73.25
N ASN A 85 -7.22 26.91 -73.12
CA ASN A 85 -6.16 26.90 -74.15
C ASN A 85 -4.71 27.17 -73.66
N GLU A 86 -4.48 27.70 -72.45
CA GLU A 86 -3.10 28.01 -71.96
C GLU A 86 -2.58 27.08 -70.83
N ALA A 87 -3.41 26.12 -70.37
CA ALA A 87 -3.13 25.35 -69.15
C ALA A 87 -2.33 24.05 -69.35
N ASN A 88 -2.30 23.48 -70.57
CA ASN A 88 -1.65 22.20 -70.80
C ASN A 88 -0.12 22.26 -70.62
N GLN A 89 0.52 23.40 -70.89
CA GLN A 89 1.96 23.55 -70.68
C GLN A 89 2.34 23.78 -69.20
N LYS A 90 1.48 24.46 -68.42
CA LYS A 90 1.73 24.68 -66.97
C LYS A 90 1.40 23.43 -66.15
N LEU A 91 0.40 22.63 -66.56
CA LEU A 91 0.06 21.36 -65.91
C LEU A 91 1.18 20.33 -66.02
N GLN A 92 1.88 20.27 -67.17
CA GLN A 92 3.03 19.39 -67.34
C GLN A 92 4.15 19.72 -66.35
N LYS A 93 4.49 21.01 -66.21
CA LYS A 93 5.52 21.48 -65.26
C LYS A 93 5.13 21.23 -63.80
N ILE A 94 3.87 21.45 -63.44
CA ILE A 94 3.35 21.17 -62.09
C ILE A 94 3.38 19.67 -61.77
N ASN A 95 3.14 18.81 -62.77
CA ASN A 95 3.20 17.36 -62.60
C ASN A 95 4.63 16.87 -62.34
N ASP A 96 5.62 17.45 -63.02
CA ASP A 96 7.03 17.13 -62.81
C ASP A 96 7.51 17.61 -61.42
N ASP A 97 7.09 18.81 -61.00
CA ASP A 97 7.39 19.36 -59.67
C ASP A 97 6.69 18.57 -58.54
N LEU A 98 5.45 18.11 -58.76
CA LEU A 98 4.73 17.26 -57.80
C LEU A 98 5.38 15.88 -57.67
N THR A 99 5.84 15.29 -58.77
CA THR A 99 6.53 13.99 -58.74
C THR A 99 7.82 14.07 -57.93
N THR A 100 8.59 15.15 -58.10
CA THR A 100 9.82 15.41 -57.35
C THR A 100 9.54 15.62 -55.85
N ASN A 101 8.48 16.36 -55.53
CA ASN A 101 8.08 16.60 -54.14
C ASN A 101 7.50 15.35 -53.46
N PHE A 102 6.80 14.48 -54.19
CA PHE A 102 6.33 13.20 -53.67
C PHE A 102 7.49 12.26 -53.32
N GLN A 103 8.54 12.23 -54.15
CA GLN A 103 9.75 11.44 -53.85
C GLN A 103 10.50 11.97 -52.62
N LEU A 104 10.61 13.29 -52.46
CA LEU A 104 11.21 13.92 -51.27
C LEU A 104 10.36 13.70 -50.01
N PHE A 105 9.03 13.66 -50.16
CA PHE A 105 8.10 13.34 -49.09
C PHE A 105 8.21 11.88 -48.67
N GLU A 106 8.26 10.91 -49.59
CA GLU A 106 8.50 9.51 -49.26
C GLU A 106 9.87 9.29 -48.58
N GLN A 107 10.90 10.01 -49.01
CA GLN A 107 12.21 9.98 -48.36
C GLN A 107 12.15 10.55 -46.93
N SER A 108 11.43 11.65 -46.74
CA SER A 108 11.22 12.26 -45.42
C SER A 108 10.37 11.37 -44.51
N LEU A 109 9.39 10.66 -45.06
CA LEU A 109 8.50 9.76 -44.34
C LEU A 109 9.23 8.46 -43.95
N ASN A 110 10.11 7.95 -44.81
CA ASN A 110 11.02 6.85 -44.47
C ASN A 110 12.07 7.26 -43.42
N ASN A 111 12.59 8.49 -43.47
CA ASN A 111 13.43 9.04 -42.40
C ASN A 111 12.65 9.22 -41.09
N TYR A 112 11.38 9.66 -41.14
CA TYR A 112 10.50 9.76 -39.97
C TYR A 112 10.21 8.38 -39.35
N LYS A 113 10.00 7.36 -40.20
CA LYS A 113 9.81 5.96 -39.78
C LYS A 113 11.06 5.39 -39.11
N HIS A 114 12.24 5.80 -39.58
CA HIS A 114 13.52 5.43 -38.98
C HIS A 114 13.78 6.14 -37.63
N ILE A 115 13.31 7.38 -37.46
CA ILE A 115 13.48 8.17 -36.22
C ILE A 115 12.45 7.77 -35.14
N TYR A 116 11.20 7.50 -35.52
CA TYR A 116 10.13 7.13 -34.57
C TYR A 116 9.95 5.63 -34.34
N GLY A 117 10.46 4.76 -35.21
CA GLY A 117 10.46 3.31 -34.98
C GLY A 117 11.27 2.93 -33.74
N ASN A 118 12.43 3.56 -33.54
CA ASN A 118 13.28 3.30 -32.37
C ASN A 118 12.68 3.85 -31.06
N ILE A 119 11.98 4.99 -31.11
CA ILE A 119 11.28 5.56 -29.94
C ILE A 119 10.10 4.68 -29.54
N SER A 120 9.36 4.11 -30.51
CA SER A 120 8.29 3.16 -30.23
C SER A 120 8.82 1.89 -29.55
N ASP A 121 9.90 1.30 -30.06
CA ASP A 121 10.49 0.09 -29.49
C ASP A 121 11.05 0.32 -28.08
N ASP A 122 11.64 1.48 -27.81
CA ASP A 122 12.15 1.80 -26.47
C ASP A 122 11.03 2.13 -25.48
N LEU A 123 9.94 2.73 -25.96
CA LEU A 123 8.72 2.93 -25.17
C LEU A 123 8.07 1.58 -24.82
N ASP A 124 7.97 0.67 -25.78
CA ASP A 124 7.41 -0.67 -25.58
C ASP A 124 8.27 -1.51 -24.62
N LYS A 125 9.61 -1.43 -24.72
CA LYS A 125 10.52 -2.03 -23.72
C LYS A 125 10.34 -1.42 -22.34
N MET A 126 10.15 -0.11 -22.25
CA MET A 126 9.93 0.56 -20.97
C MET A 126 8.59 0.17 -20.35
N ILE A 127 7.51 0.14 -21.14
CA ILE A 127 6.19 -0.35 -20.72
C ILE A 127 6.28 -1.80 -20.25
N THR A 128 7.01 -2.65 -20.97
CA THR A 128 7.23 -4.05 -20.60
C THR A 128 7.93 -4.16 -19.25
N ARG A 129 9.05 -3.45 -19.04
CA ARG A 129 9.76 -3.44 -17.76
C ARG A 129 8.90 -2.94 -16.61
N VAL A 130 8.18 -1.83 -16.81
CA VAL A 130 7.27 -1.29 -15.78
C VAL A 130 6.16 -2.29 -15.46
N THR A 131 5.66 -3.03 -16.46
CA THR A 131 4.64 -4.06 -16.25
C THR A 131 5.20 -5.25 -15.48
N GLU A 132 6.42 -5.68 -15.79
CA GLU A 132 7.14 -6.74 -15.07
C GLU A 132 7.40 -6.33 -13.61
N ASP A 133 7.94 -5.13 -13.38
CA ASP A 133 8.19 -4.58 -12.04
C ASP A 133 6.90 -4.47 -11.22
N MET A 134 5.80 -3.99 -11.82
CA MET A 134 4.49 -3.91 -11.17
C MET A 134 3.92 -5.29 -10.85
N THR A 135 4.18 -6.29 -11.71
CA THR A 135 3.75 -7.68 -11.47
C THR A 135 4.54 -8.29 -10.31
N GLU A 136 5.86 -8.08 -10.26
CA GLU A 136 6.70 -8.53 -9.15
C GLU A 136 6.30 -7.87 -7.83
N LEU A 137 6.11 -6.54 -7.82
CA LEU A 137 5.66 -5.80 -6.64
C LEU A 137 4.32 -6.30 -6.12
N ARG A 138 3.39 -6.63 -7.03
CA ARG A 138 2.09 -7.19 -6.66
C ARG A 138 2.23 -8.58 -6.05
N SER A 139 3.06 -9.45 -6.63
CA SER A 139 3.37 -10.78 -6.08
C SER A 139 3.95 -10.67 -4.66
N ARG A 140 4.90 -9.76 -4.45
CA ARG A 140 5.52 -9.51 -3.13
C ARG A 140 4.53 -8.95 -2.13
N LEU A 141 3.59 -8.11 -2.57
CA LEU A 141 2.51 -7.59 -1.71
C LEU A 141 1.57 -8.72 -1.26
N ASP A 142 1.18 -9.60 -2.20
CA ASP A 142 0.31 -10.74 -1.90
C ASP A 142 1.00 -11.71 -0.92
N GLU A 143 2.29 -11.99 -1.11
CA GLU A 143 3.11 -12.78 -0.16
C GLU A 143 3.12 -12.15 1.24
N LYS A 144 3.34 -10.83 1.33
CA LYS A 144 3.31 -10.13 2.63
C LYS A 144 1.93 -10.11 3.27
N GLN A 145 0.87 -10.05 2.48
CA GLN A 145 -0.49 -10.14 3.01
C GLN A 145 -0.77 -11.52 3.62
N ILE A 146 -0.28 -12.60 2.99
CA ILE A 146 -0.37 -13.96 3.53
C ILE A 146 0.44 -14.08 4.83
N GLU A 147 1.67 -13.57 4.87
CA GLU A 147 2.50 -13.56 6.09
C GLU A 147 1.79 -12.86 7.26
N ILE A 148 1.18 -11.69 7.02
CA ILE A 148 0.42 -10.95 8.03
C ILE A 148 -0.80 -11.75 8.51
N GLN A 149 -1.51 -12.43 7.60
CA GLN A 149 -2.68 -13.24 7.97
C GLN A 149 -2.29 -14.45 8.84
N VAL A 150 -1.18 -15.13 8.49
CA VAL A 150 -0.63 -16.24 9.29
C VAL A 150 -0.20 -15.75 10.67
N TYR A 151 0.48 -14.60 10.74
CA TYR A 151 0.87 -13.99 12.01
C TYR A 151 -0.33 -13.67 12.90
N ASN A 152 -1.36 -13.02 12.36
CA ASN A 152 -2.57 -12.67 13.11
C ASN A 152 -3.30 -13.92 13.64
N THR A 153 -3.44 -14.95 12.80
CA THR A 153 -4.05 -16.22 13.22
C THR A 153 -3.27 -16.87 14.37
N THR A 154 -1.94 -16.91 14.25
CA THR A 154 -1.05 -17.48 15.28
C THR A 154 -1.13 -16.68 16.58
N ARG A 155 -1.20 -15.35 16.48
CA ARG A 155 -1.34 -14.45 17.63
C ARG A 155 -2.68 -14.65 18.34
N ASP A 156 -3.77 -14.77 17.59
CA ASP A 156 -5.11 -14.99 18.17
C ASP A 156 -5.20 -16.34 18.87
N GLU A 157 -4.60 -17.40 18.29
CA GLU A 157 -4.46 -18.69 18.97
C GLU A 157 -3.66 -18.59 20.27
N TYR A 158 -2.53 -17.87 20.23
CA TYR A 158 -1.69 -17.64 21.40
C TYR A 158 -2.44 -16.92 22.53
N GLU A 159 -3.14 -15.83 22.22
CA GLU A 159 -3.92 -15.07 23.22
C GLU A 159 -5.07 -15.91 23.80
N ASN A 160 -5.77 -16.70 22.97
CA ASN A 160 -6.81 -17.61 23.45
C ASN A 160 -6.26 -18.68 24.41
N ILE A 161 -5.10 -19.27 24.10
CA ILE A 161 -4.47 -20.26 24.97
C ILE A 161 -4.01 -19.63 26.28
N ILE A 162 -3.45 -18.41 26.23
CA ILE A 162 -3.12 -17.63 27.44
C ILE A 162 -4.34 -17.43 28.32
N GLU A 163 -5.46 -17.01 27.74
CA GLU A 163 -6.69 -16.76 28.48
C GLU A 163 -7.20 -18.05 29.14
N ASN A 164 -7.22 -19.16 28.39
CA ASN A 164 -7.64 -20.46 28.90
C ASN A 164 -6.76 -20.94 30.05
N ILE A 165 -5.43 -20.88 29.90
CA ILE A 165 -4.49 -21.28 30.95
C ILE A 165 -4.66 -20.37 32.18
N THR A 166 -4.86 -19.07 31.98
CA THR A 166 -5.08 -18.13 33.09
C THR A 166 -6.34 -18.49 33.89
N LYS A 167 -7.44 -18.84 33.21
CA LYS A 167 -8.69 -19.30 33.87
C LYS A 167 -8.49 -20.63 34.60
N ILE A 168 -7.74 -21.57 34.02
CA ILE A 168 -7.41 -22.85 34.66
C ILE A 168 -6.60 -22.61 35.94
N ILE A 169 -5.52 -21.82 35.85
CA ILE A 169 -4.68 -21.45 37.00
C ILE A 169 -5.53 -20.81 38.10
N GLN A 170 -6.38 -19.83 37.77
CA GLN A 170 -7.29 -19.20 38.75
C GLN A 170 -8.24 -20.21 39.40
N THR A 171 -8.80 -21.14 38.62
CA THR A 171 -9.70 -22.17 39.14
C THR A 171 -8.97 -23.10 40.10
N ILE A 172 -7.74 -23.51 39.77
CA ILE A 172 -6.89 -24.35 40.62
C ILE A 172 -6.50 -23.60 41.89
N GLU A 173 -6.12 -22.32 41.80
CA GLU A 173 -5.80 -21.48 42.95
C GLU A 173 -6.97 -21.38 43.93
N ILE A 174 -8.20 -21.15 43.42
CA ILE A 174 -9.42 -21.08 44.24
C ILE A 174 -9.70 -22.43 44.92
N LYS A 175 -9.67 -23.54 44.15
CA LYS A 175 -9.88 -24.90 44.70
C LYS A 175 -8.82 -25.25 45.74
N SER A 176 -7.57 -24.88 45.51
CA SER A 176 -6.45 -25.09 46.44
C SER A 176 -6.69 -24.34 47.76
N GLN A 177 -7.13 -23.08 47.72
CA GLN A 177 -7.47 -22.31 48.92
C GLN A 177 -8.63 -22.94 49.72
N GLN A 178 -9.59 -23.59 49.05
CA GLN A 178 -10.71 -24.28 49.71
C GLN A 178 -10.28 -25.52 50.50
N THR A 179 -9.14 -26.14 50.18
CA THR A 179 -8.62 -27.31 50.91
C THR A 179 -8.19 -27.00 52.34
N HIS A 180 -7.99 -25.73 52.70
CA HIS A 180 -7.56 -25.35 54.05
C HIS A 180 -8.68 -25.35 55.11
N GLY A 181 -9.92 -25.69 54.73
CA GLY A 181 -11.09 -25.69 55.63
C GLY A 181 -11.94 -26.98 55.66
N SER A 182 -11.57 -28.03 54.92
CA SER A 182 -12.34 -29.28 54.79
C SER A 182 -11.68 -30.49 55.46
N ASP A 183 -12.47 -31.54 55.70
CA ASP A 183 -12.01 -32.78 56.33
C ASP A 183 -10.99 -33.54 55.42
N LEU A 184 -10.11 -34.33 56.02
CA LEU A 184 -8.89 -34.85 55.37
C LEU A 184 -9.18 -35.65 54.09
N GLN A 185 -10.27 -36.41 54.07
CA GLN A 185 -10.71 -37.20 52.93
C GLN A 185 -11.18 -36.33 51.75
N GLN A 186 -11.86 -35.22 52.06
CA GLN A 186 -12.30 -34.25 51.05
C GLN A 186 -11.08 -33.54 50.44
N ASN A 187 -10.07 -33.19 51.25
CA ASN A 187 -8.81 -32.63 50.77
C ASN A 187 -8.05 -33.59 49.85
N LEU A 188 -8.01 -34.89 50.20
CA LEU A 188 -7.35 -35.91 49.40
C LEU A 188 -8.01 -36.10 48.02
N ASN A 189 -9.34 -36.06 47.97
CA ASN A 189 -10.09 -36.13 46.72
C ASN A 189 -9.87 -34.87 45.86
N LEU A 190 -9.95 -33.68 46.47
CA LEU A 190 -9.63 -32.40 45.81
C LEU A 190 -8.22 -32.40 45.20
N LEU A 191 -7.23 -32.90 45.93
CA LEU A 191 -5.84 -33.00 45.43
C LEU A 191 -5.71 -33.94 44.23
N LYS A 192 -6.43 -35.07 44.22
CA LYS A 192 -6.44 -35.98 43.07
C LYS A 192 -7.07 -35.33 41.84
N ASP A 193 -8.18 -34.63 42.03
CA ASP A 193 -8.88 -33.93 40.94
C ASP A 193 -8.00 -32.80 40.38
N LEU A 194 -7.34 -32.02 41.24
CA LEU A 194 -6.38 -30.98 40.85
C LEU A 194 -5.19 -31.55 40.09
N THR A 195 -4.63 -32.68 40.54
CA THR A 195 -3.50 -33.35 39.86
C THR A 195 -3.92 -33.81 38.45
N ASN A 196 -5.12 -34.37 38.31
CA ASN A 196 -5.64 -34.78 37.01
C ASN A 196 -5.90 -33.58 36.08
N GLU A 197 -6.42 -32.46 36.59
CA GLU A 197 -6.60 -31.22 35.82
C GLU A 197 -5.26 -30.67 35.31
N LEU A 198 -4.23 -30.60 36.17
CA LEU A 198 -2.88 -30.18 35.78
C LEU A 198 -2.32 -31.08 34.67
N GLN A 199 -2.47 -32.39 34.81
CA GLN A 199 -1.96 -33.35 33.84
C GLN A 199 -2.68 -33.25 32.50
N THR A 200 -4.00 -33.04 32.52
CA THR A 200 -4.83 -32.90 31.32
C THR A 200 -4.46 -31.63 30.54
N HIS A 201 -4.17 -30.54 31.24
CA HIS A 201 -3.89 -29.24 30.62
C HIS A 201 -2.41 -29.00 30.29
N ARG A 202 -1.51 -29.92 30.63
CA ARG A 202 -0.08 -29.81 30.30
C ARG A 202 0.19 -29.57 28.82
N SER A 203 -0.59 -30.22 27.95
CA SER A 203 -0.48 -30.06 26.50
C SER A 203 -0.72 -28.62 26.01
N LEU A 204 -1.52 -27.83 26.73
CA LEU A 204 -1.76 -26.43 26.40
C LEU A 204 -0.53 -25.57 26.70
N ILE A 205 0.24 -25.89 27.75
CA ILE A 205 1.49 -25.21 28.09
C ILE A 205 2.55 -25.50 27.02
N ASP A 206 2.69 -26.76 26.61
CA ASP A 206 3.65 -27.14 25.58
C ASP A 206 3.29 -26.47 24.23
N ARG A 207 2.00 -26.40 23.88
CA ARG A 207 1.52 -25.65 22.70
C ARG A 207 1.76 -24.15 22.83
N LEU A 208 1.56 -23.55 24.01
CA LEU A 208 1.83 -22.14 24.25
C LEU A 208 3.32 -21.81 24.05
N GLN A 209 4.22 -22.68 24.50
CA GLN A 209 5.67 -22.52 24.32
C GLN A 209 6.04 -22.55 22.82
N LEU A 210 5.50 -23.50 22.07
CA LEU A 210 5.70 -23.59 20.62
C LEU A 210 5.21 -22.32 19.90
N LEU A 211 3.97 -21.88 20.16
CA LEU A 211 3.42 -20.67 19.55
C LEU A 211 4.21 -19.42 19.92
N SER A 212 4.65 -19.30 21.18
CA SER A 212 5.49 -18.19 21.63
C SER A 212 6.82 -18.14 20.88
N SER A 213 7.44 -19.29 20.63
CA SER A 213 8.70 -19.38 19.88
C SER A 213 8.49 -19.00 18.41
N GLY A 214 7.39 -19.46 17.81
CA GLY A 214 6.98 -19.09 16.45
C GLY A 214 6.78 -17.58 16.32
N LEU A 215 5.93 -17.00 17.17
CA LEU A 215 5.67 -15.56 17.18
C LEU A 215 6.93 -14.74 17.40
N SER A 216 7.79 -15.14 18.35
CA SER A 216 9.02 -14.39 18.64
C SER A 216 10.00 -14.34 17.46
N SER A 217 9.99 -15.35 16.59
CA SER A 217 10.82 -15.37 15.39
C SER A 217 10.24 -14.54 14.24
N GLN A 218 8.92 -14.34 14.22
CA GLN A 218 8.21 -13.56 13.19
C GLN A 218 8.11 -12.06 13.53
N ILE A 219 8.10 -11.71 14.83
CA ILE A 219 7.99 -10.32 15.27
C ILE A 219 9.33 -9.61 15.11
N THR A 220 9.41 -8.59 14.26
CA THR A 220 10.58 -7.70 14.15
C THR A 220 10.62 -6.62 15.22
N ASP A 221 9.47 -6.20 15.75
CA ASP A 221 9.38 -5.23 16.85
C ASP A 221 9.90 -5.85 18.17
N THR A 222 11.00 -5.32 18.67
CA THR A 222 11.63 -5.78 19.91
C THR A 222 10.73 -5.65 21.14
N ASN A 223 9.83 -4.66 21.18
CA ASN A 223 8.93 -4.44 22.31
C ASN A 223 7.80 -5.48 22.32
N GLU A 224 7.20 -5.76 21.17
CA GLU A 224 6.18 -6.82 21.06
C GLU A 224 6.77 -8.20 21.38
N ARG A 225 7.97 -8.47 20.87
CA ARG A 225 8.70 -9.71 21.15
C ARG A 225 8.96 -9.88 22.65
N GLU A 226 9.39 -8.81 23.33
CA GLU A 226 9.63 -8.86 24.78
C GLU A 226 8.33 -8.99 25.58
N ARG A 227 7.22 -8.40 25.11
CA ARG A 227 5.89 -8.57 25.74
C ARG A 227 5.43 -10.03 25.69
N VAL A 228 5.56 -10.69 24.53
CA VAL A 228 5.26 -12.12 24.36
C VAL A 228 6.13 -12.96 25.31
N ARG A 229 7.44 -12.66 25.37
CA ARG A 229 8.37 -13.37 26.25
C ARG A 229 8.02 -13.22 27.74
N ARG A 230 7.68 -12.00 28.19
CA ARG A 230 7.28 -11.75 29.58
C ARG A 230 6.01 -12.50 29.96
N ARG A 231 5.00 -12.49 29.08
CA ARG A 231 3.73 -13.22 29.30
C ARG A 231 3.96 -14.73 29.38
N LEU A 232 4.75 -15.31 28.47
CA LEU A 232 5.10 -16.72 28.52
C LEU A 232 5.81 -17.05 29.85
N ASN A 233 6.78 -16.24 30.25
CA ASN A 233 7.54 -16.46 31.48
C ASN A 233 6.64 -16.39 32.72
N GLU A 234 5.71 -15.44 32.76
CA GLU A 234 4.76 -15.30 33.87
C GLU A 234 3.85 -16.52 33.99
N ILE A 235 3.27 -16.98 32.87
CA ILE A 235 2.38 -18.15 32.85
C ILE A 235 3.16 -19.42 33.21
N THR A 236 4.36 -19.59 32.65
CA THR A 236 5.22 -20.75 32.95
C THR A 236 5.62 -20.77 34.42
N ARG A 237 5.94 -19.61 35.00
CA ARG A 237 6.24 -19.48 36.43
C ARG A 237 5.04 -19.91 37.27
N ARG A 238 3.85 -19.33 37.03
CA ARG A 238 2.63 -19.66 37.79
C ARG A 238 2.25 -21.14 37.64
N TRP A 239 2.41 -21.71 36.45
CA TRP A 239 2.17 -23.14 36.23
C TRP A 239 3.16 -24.03 36.98
N THR A 240 4.41 -23.58 37.14
CA THR A 240 5.44 -24.34 37.88
C THR A 240 5.24 -24.23 39.41
N GLU A 241 4.62 -23.15 39.87
CA GLU A 241 4.28 -22.94 41.28
C GLU A 241 3.09 -23.80 41.75
N LEU A 242 2.20 -24.18 40.82
CA LEU A 242 1.09 -25.11 41.03
C LEU A 242 1.55 -26.57 40.99
#